data_AF-A0AAQ0YNH7-F1
#
_entry.id   AF-A0AAQ0YNH7-F1
#
_cell.length_a   1.000
_cell.length_b   1.000
_cell.length_c   1.000
_cell.angle_alpha   90.00
_cell.angle_beta   90.00
_cell.angle_gamma   90.00
#
_symmetry.space_group_name_H-M   'P 1'
#
loop_
_entity.id
_entity.type
_entity.pdbx_description
1 polymer ?
#
loop_
_entity_poly.entity_id
_entity_poly.type
_entity_poly.pdbx_seq_one_letter_code
_entity_poly.pdbx_strand_id
1 'polypeptide(L)'
;MGLGSTTLVSLQEARRAVVEHRRMLLEGRDPITARVQARSVGLTFGECADALIESQKAGWKNDAQAEQWTQSLRDHGPARDMPVADIDTAHVMACLRQIWTTKTETASRLRARIERVLDWAKVHGHRQGDNPARWRGHLDNLLPRPSKVRKPQHHAAMPYGDAPAFMARLRERDARSRRALQFTILTAARTEEVTGSSWDEFDLAAGIWSIPAERM
;
A
#
# COMPACT_ATOMS: atom_id res chain seq x y z
N MET A 1 -25.68 -12.19 24.48
CA MET A 1 -24.22 -11.97 24.53
C MET A 1 -23.61 -12.92 25.55
N GLY A 2 -22.46 -13.55 25.22
CA GLY A 2 -21.69 -14.30 26.21
C GLY A 2 -20.91 -13.35 27.11
N LEU A 3 -20.99 -13.56 28.43
CA LEU A 3 -20.32 -12.70 29.43
C LEU A 3 -18.87 -13.12 29.70
N GLY A 4 -18.45 -14.30 29.23
CA GLY A 4 -17.12 -14.85 29.45
C GLY A 4 -17.17 -16.28 30.01
N SER A 5 -16.00 -16.86 30.26
CA SER A 5 -15.88 -18.17 30.91
C SER A 5 -16.23 -18.08 32.39
N THR A 6 -16.80 -19.15 32.96
CA THR A 6 -17.10 -19.27 34.40
C THR A 6 -15.84 -19.24 35.29
N THR A 7 -14.66 -19.48 34.70
CA THR A 7 -13.37 -19.34 35.38
C THR A 7 -12.87 -17.90 35.49
N LEU A 8 -13.39 -16.99 34.66
CA LEU A 8 -12.96 -15.58 34.60
C LEU A 8 -14.02 -14.62 35.13
N VAL A 9 -15.29 -15.01 35.11
CA VAL A 9 -16.42 -14.17 35.52
C VAL A 9 -17.19 -14.87 36.62
N SER A 10 -17.19 -14.25 37.80
CA SER A 10 -17.95 -14.75 38.94
C SER A 10 -19.45 -14.63 38.69
N LEU A 11 -20.24 -15.44 39.40
CA LEU A 11 -21.71 -15.37 39.35
C LEU A 11 -22.23 -13.97 39.73
N GLN A 12 -21.56 -13.29 40.65
CA GLN A 12 -21.92 -11.94 41.09
C GLN A 12 -21.71 -10.91 39.96
N GLU A 13 -20.57 -10.96 39.28
CA GLU A 13 -20.27 -10.08 38.15
C GLU A 13 -21.20 -10.35 36.96
N ALA A 14 -21.51 -11.61 36.69
CA ALA A 14 -22.46 -11.98 35.65
C ALA A 14 -23.86 -11.40 35.94
N ARG A 15 -24.35 -11.51 37.19
CA ARG A 15 -25.63 -10.91 37.60
C ARG A 15 -25.63 -9.39 37.46
N ARG A 16 -24.54 -8.73 37.86
CA ARG A 16 -24.39 -7.26 37.71
C ARG A 16 -24.45 -6.84 36.25
N ALA A 17 -23.72 -7.52 35.37
CA ALA A 17 -23.71 -7.24 33.94
C ALA A 17 -25.08 -7.44 33.28
N VAL A 18 -25.84 -8.46 33.69
CA VAL A 18 -27.21 -8.68 33.21
C VAL A 18 -28.13 -7.52 33.60
N VAL A 19 -28.05 -7.03 34.83
CA VAL A 19 -28.86 -5.90 35.29
C VAL A 19 -28.54 -4.64 34.49
N GLU A 20 -27.26 -4.33 34.28
CA GLU A 20 -26.82 -3.20 33.46
C GLU A 20 -27.33 -3.29 32.00
N HIS A 21 -27.21 -4.45 31.37
CA HIS A 21 -27.71 -4.64 30.00
C HIS A 21 -29.24 -4.52 29.92
N ARG A 22 -29.98 -4.99 30.92
CA ARG A 22 -31.44 -4.80 30.99
C ARG A 22 -31.82 -3.34 31.23
N ARG A 23 -31.01 -2.60 32.00
CA ARG A 23 -31.19 -1.16 32.20
C ARG A 23 -31.00 -0.39 30.89
N MET A 24 -29.98 -0.74 30.11
CA MET A 24 -29.76 -0.15 28.79
C MET A 24 -30.97 -0.38 27.85
N LEU A 25 -31.53 -1.59 27.86
CA LEU A 25 -32.74 -1.89 27.08
C LEU A 25 -33.95 -1.05 27.51
N LEU A 26 -34.13 -0.80 28.81
CA LEU A 26 -35.17 0.09 29.34
C LEU A 26 -34.97 1.55 28.92
N GLU A 27 -33.71 1.98 28.77
CA GLU A 27 -33.33 3.30 28.24
C GLU A 27 -33.43 3.37 26.70
N GLY A 28 -33.99 2.35 26.04
CA GLY A 28 -34.14 2.28 24.57
C GLY A 28 -32.84 2.02 23.80
N ARG A 29 -31.75 1.66 24.49
CA ARG A 29 -30.44 1.34 23.89
C ARG A 29 -30.21 -0.17 23.90
N ASP A 30 -30.08 -0.78 22.72
CA ASP A 30 -29.73 -2.20 22.62
C ASP A 30 -28.24 -2.42 22.99
N PRO A 31 -27.91 -3.24 23.99
CA PRO A 31 -26.53 -3.53 24.40
C PRO A 31 -25.64 -4.09 23.29
N ILE A 32 -26.21 -4.79 22.31
CA ILE A 32 -25.46 -5.32 21.17
C ILE A 32 -25.09 -4.19 20.22
N THR A 33 -26.05 -3.34 19.86
CA THR A 33 -25.79 -2.17 19.00
C THR A 33 -24.91 -1.16 19.70
N ALA A 34 -25.04 -0.94 21.01
CA ALA A 34 -24.15 -0.10 21.80
C ALA A 34 -22.71 -0.64 21.85
N ARG A 35 -22.50 -1.96 21.88
CA ARG A 35 -21.17 -2.57 21.81
C ARG A 35 -20.55 -2.46 20.43
N VAL A 36 -21.36 -2.60 19.38
CA VAL A 36 -20.95 -2.39 17.99
C VAL A 36 -20.65 -0.90 17.75
N GLN A 37 -21.47 0.00 18.30
CA GLN A 37 -21.29 1.45 18.20
C GLN A 37 -20.06 1.92 18.98
N ALA A 38 -19.82 1.41 20.20
CA ALA A 38 -18.60 1.68 20.94
C ALA A 38 -17.33 1.19 20.22
N ARG A 39 -17.45 0.14 19.38
CA ARG A 39 -16.39 -0.28 18.45
C ARG A 39 -16.32 0.62 17.19
N SER A 40 -17.46 1.14 16.73
CA SER A 40 -17.57 2.04 15.57
C SER A 40 -17.27 3.52 15.87
N VAL A 41 -16.92 3.89 17.12
CA VAL A 41 -16.31 5.20 17.43
C VAL A 41 -14.81 5.21 17.06
N GLY A 42 -14.25 4.08 16.66
CA GLY A 42 -12.86 4.01 16.18
C GLY A 42 -12.69 4.58 14.77
N LEU A 43 -11.48 5.05 14.45
CA LEU A 43 -11.16 5.49 13.10
C LEU A 43 -11.44 4.40 12.07
N THR A 44 -11.93 4.84 10.93
CA THR A 44 -12.11 4.01 9.74
C THR A 44 -10.76 3.71 9.09
N PHE A 45 -10.74 2.69 8.23
CA PHE A 45 -9.57 2.36 7.43
C PHE A 45 -9.12 3.52 6.54
N GLY A 46 -10.08 4.23 5.94
CA GLY A 46 -9.81 5.38 5.08
C GLY A 46 -9.13 6.51 5.84
N GLU A 47 -9.64 6.86 7.02
CA GLU A 47 -9.04 7.89 7.87
C GLU A 47 -7.63 7.50 8.33
N CYS A 48 -7.43 6.24 8.73
CA CYS A 48 -6.10 5.75 9.09
C CYS A 48 -5.14 5.77 7.90
N ALA A 49 -5.62 5.43 6.70
CA ALA A 49 -4.83 5.44 5.48
C ALA A 49 -4.39 6.86 5.12
N ASP A 50 -5.31 7.83 5.14
CA ASP A 50 -5.01 9.22 4.82
C ASP A 50 -4.06 9.82 5.85
N ALA A 51 -4.29 9.57 7.16
CA ALA A 51 -3.39 10.03 8.21
C ALA A 51 -1.97 9.45 8.08
N LEU A 52 -1.86 8.16 7.72
CA LEU A 52 -0.56 7.53 7.44
C LEU A 52 0.13 8.18 6.23
N ILE A 53 -0.61 8.40 5.15
CA ILE A 53 -0.10 9.01 3.92
C ILE A 53 0.43 10.42 4.20
N GLU A 54 -0.36 11.24 4.90
CA GLU A 54 0.07 12.60 5.28
C GLU A 54 1.30 12.58 6.20
N SER A 55 1.35 11.69 7.19
CA SER A 55 2.50 11.58 8.09
C SER A 55 3.80 11.17 7.38
N GLN A 56 3.70 10.45 6.27
CA GLN A 56 4.86 9.97 5.51
C GLN A 56 5.23 10.84 4.31
N LYS A 57 4.36 11.77 3.93
CA LYS A 57 4.52 12.61 2.75
C LYS A 57 5.85 13.36 2.77
N ALA A 58 6.25 13.88 3.93
CA ALA A 58 7.55 14.56 4.12
C ALA A 58 8.78 13.67 3.85
N GLY A 59 8.64 12.34 3.95
CA GLY A 59 9.71 11.39 3.66
C GLY A 59 9.73 10.90 2.21
N TRP A 60 8.79 11.32 1.36
CA TRP A 60 8.72 10.90 -0.03
C TRP A 60 9.37 11.93 -0.94
N LYS A 61 10.13 11.46 -1.93
CA LYS A 61 10.77 12.32 -2.93
C LYS A 61 9.77 12.97 -3.90
N ASN A 62 8.57 12.40 -4.07
CA ASN A 62 7.58 12.82 -5.06
C ASN A 62 6.15 12.57 -4.56
N ASP A 63 5.26 13.56 -4.75
CA ASP A 63 3.82 13.49 -4.45
C ASP A 63 3.10 12.36 -5.21
N ALA A 64 3.61 11.95 -6.37
CA ALA A 64 3.08 10.80 -7.12
C ALA A 64 3.07 9.50 -6.29
N GLN A 65 3.96 9.38 -5.29
CA GLN A 65 3.94 8.25 -4.37
C GLN A 65 2.68 8.26 -3.49
N ALA A 66 2.24 9.43 -3.03
CA ALA A 66 1.00 9.59 -2.26
C ALA A 66 -0.21 9.15 -3.08
N GLU A 67 -0.31 9.66 -4.32
CA GLU A 67 -1.38 9.30 -5.24
C GLU A 67 -1.41 7.80 -5.53
N GLN A 68 -0.26 7.18 -5.76
CA GLN A 68 -0.18 5.73 -5.98
C GLN A 68 -0.64 4.92 -4.75
N TRP A 69 -0.40 5.41 -3.54
CA TRP A 69 -0.90 4.79 -2.32
C TRP A 69 -2.42 4.91 -2.24
N THR A 70 -2.93 6.14 -2.32
CA THR A 70 -4.36 6.46 -2.27
C THR A 70 -5.13 5.66 -3.30
N GLN A 71 -4.68 5.66 -4.56
CA GLN A 71 -5.30 4.93 -5.66
C GLN A 71 -5.35 3.43 -5.38
N SER A 72 -4.23 2.81 -4.97
CA SER A 72 -4.19 1.36 -4.75
C SER A 72 -5.06 0.89 -3.59
N LEU A 73 -5.11 1.67 -2.51
CA LEU A 73 -5.90 1.36 -1.32
C LEU A 73 -7.39 1.55 -1.63
N ARG A 74 -7.73 2.52 -2.49
CA ARG A 74 -9.09 2.71 -2.99
C ARG A 74 -9.55 1.59 -3.92
N ASP A 75 -8.71 1.18 -4.87
CA ASP A 75 -9.11 0.25 -5.92
C ASP A 75 -9.18 -1.20 -5.44
N HIS A 76 -8.32 -1.57 -4.48
CA HIS A 76 -8.14 -2.97 -4.09
C HIS A 76 -8.07 -3.19 -2.57
N GLY A 77 -7.99 -2.13 -1.77
CA GLY A 77 -7.91 -2.25 -0.31
C GLY A 77 -9.26 -2.57 0.35
N PRO A 78 -9.28 -2.70 1.68
CA PRO A 78 -10.51 -2.73 2.47
C PRO A 78 -11.38 -1.50 2.21
N ALA A 79 -12.68 -1.65 2.43
CA ALA A 79 -13.63 -0.55 2.31
C ALA A 79 -13.22 0.61 3.23
N ARG A 80 -13.24 1.85 2.71
CA ARG A 80 -12.70 3.01 3.42
C ARG A 80 -13.49 3.36 4.68
N ASP A 81 -14.78 3.08 4.70
CA ASP A 81 -15.72 3.29 5.80
C ASP A 81 -15.67 2.18 6.86
N MET A 82 -14.94 1.10 6.61
CA MET A 82 -14.82 0.00 7.56
C MET A 82 -14.03 0.42 8.80
N PRO A 83 -14.53 0.16 10.03
CA PRO A 83 -13.77 0.40 11.26
C PRO A 83 -12.45 -0.38 11.25
N VAL A 84 -11.34 0.30 11.56
CA VAL A 84 -10.01 -0.34 11.51
C VAL A 84 -9.86 -1.48 12.52
N ALA A 85 -10.65 -1.46 13.59
CA ALA A 85 -10.69 -2.51 14.60
C ALA A 85 -11.34 -3.81 14.09
N ASP A 86 -12.25 -3.73 13.12
CA ASP A 86 -13.04 -4.87 12.63
C ASP A 86 -12.40 -5.56 11.43
N ILE A 87 -11.38 -4.95 10.80
CA ILE A 87 -10.63 -5.59 9.71
C ILE A 87 -9.98 -6.87 10.23
N ASP A 88 -10.25 -8.01 9.60
CA ASP A 88 -9.65 -9.29 9.97
C ASP A 88 -8.95 -9.93 8.77
N THR A 89 -8.43 -11.14 8.97
CA THR A 89 -7.76 -11.89 7.91
C THR A 89 -8.69 -12.19 6.74
N ALA A 90 -9.99 -12.40 6.97
CA ALA A 90 -10.94 -12.68 5.89
C ALA A 90 -11.12 -11.45 4.98
N HIS A 91 -11.20 -10.25 5.55
CA HIS A 91 -11.26 -9.00 4.79
C HIS A 91 -9.99 -8.79 3.95
N VAL A 92 -8.80 -8.95 4.54
CA VAL A 92 -7.54 -8.82 3.80
C VAL A 92 -7.43 -9.86 2.69
N MET A 93 -7.83 -11.11 2.95
CA MET A 93 -7.81 -12.18 1.95
C MET A 93 -8.81 -11.92 0.82
N ALA A 94 -9.98 -11.33 1.10
CA ALA A 94 -10.95 -10.96 0.07
C ALA A 94 -10.36 -9.96 -0.93
N CYS A 95 -9.62 -8.95 -0.43
CA CYS A 95 -8.89 -8.00 -1.26
C CYS A 95 -7.79 -8.68 -2.10
N LEU A 96 -6.96 -9.52 -1.48
CA LEU A 96 -5.79 -10.08 -2.14
C LEU A 96 -6.12 -11.17 -3.15
N ARG A 97 -7.09 -12.05 -2.85
CA ARG A 97 -7.42 -13.20 -3.72
C ARG A 97 -7.82 -12.80 -5.13
N GLN A 98 -8.46 -11.64 -5.30
CA GLN A 98 -8.89 -11.14 -6.62
C GLN A 98 -7.72 -10.85 -7.56
N ILE A 99 -6.57 -10.48 -7.01
CA ILE A 99 -5.42 -9.98 -7.79
C ILE A 99 -4.13 -10.80 -7.56
N TRP A 100 -4.13 -11.78 -6.65
CA TRP A 100 -2.93 -12.51 -6.25
C TRP A 100 -2.26 -13.26 -7.40
N THR A 101 -3.06 -13.93 -8.24
CA THR A 101 -2.58 -14.74 -9.37
C THR A 101 -2.41 -13.95 -10.65
N THR A 102 -3.24 -12.92 -10.87
CA THR A 102 -3.24 -12.12 -12.11
C THR A 102 -2.29 -10.93 -12.04
N LYS A 103 -2.19 -10.26 -10.88
CA LYS A 103 -1.38 -9.05 -10.65
C LYS A 103 -0.54 -9.19 -9.37
N THR A 104 0.28 -10.24 -9.30
CA THR A 104 1.02 -10.65 -8.08
C THR A 104 1.86 -9.54 -7.44
N GLU A 105 2.57 -8.73 -8.22
CA GLU A 105 3.35 -7.60 -7.70
C GLU A 105 2.45 -6.51 -7.10
N THR A 106 1.34 -6.19 -7.78
CA THR A 106 0.33 -5.25 -7.27
C THR A 106 -0.27 -5.76 -5.97
N ALA A 107 -0.60 -7.04 -5.89
CA ALA A 107 -1.14 -7.68 -4.69
C ALA A 107 -0.13 -7.67 -3.53
N SER A 108 1.14 -7.94 -3.82
CA SER A 108 2.21 -7.90 -2.83
C SER A 108 2.43 -6.51 -2.26
N ARG A 109 2.42 -5.48 -3.12
CA ARG A 109 2.51 -4.07 -2.71
C ARG A 109 1.29 -3.62 -1.93
N LEU A 110 0.08 -4.00 -2.37
CA LEU A 110 -1.17 -3.70 -1.68
C LEU A 110 -1.17 -4.28 -0.27
N ARG A 111 -0.83 -5.56 -0.11
CA ARG A 111 -0.72 -6.21 1.21
C ARG A 111 0.23 -5.46 2.13
N ALA A 112 1.39 -5.05 1.64
CA ALA A 112 2.35 -4.25 2.42
C ALA A 112 1.79 -2.88 2.82
N ARG A 113 0.99 -2.24 1.96
CA ARG A 113 0.30 -0.98 2.28
C ARG A 113 -0.76 -1.18 3.36
N ILE A 114 -1.61 -2.20 3.23
CA ILE A 114 -2.63 -2.55 4.23
C ILE A 114 -1.96 -2.84 5.58
N GLU A 115 -0.90 -3.64 5.59
CA GLU A 115 -0.10 -3.97 6.77
C GLU A 115 0.35 -2.68 7.49
N ARG A 116 0.91 -1.72 6.75
CA ARG A 116 1.37 -0.44 7.32
C ARG A 116 0.23 0.43 7.87
N VAL A 117 -0.94 0.45 7.22
CA VAL A 117 -2.13 1.18 7.73
C VAL A 117 -2.60 0.57 9.04
N LEU A 118 -2.67 -0.76 9.13
CA LEU A 118 -3.11 -1.45 10.34
C LEU A 118 -2.09 -1.35 11.48
N ASP A 119 -0.79 -1.35 11.18
CA ASP A 119 0.26 -1.11 12.17
C ASP A 119 0.21 0.34 12.70
N TRP A 120 -0.02 1.33 11.83
CA TRP A 120 -0.22 2.71 12.24
C TRP A 120 -1.40 2.83 13.21
N ALA A 121 -2.54 2.23 12.87
CA ALA A 121 -3.71 2.21 13.74
C ALA A 121 -3.44 1.52 15.09
N LYS A 122 -2.63 0.46 15.10
CA LYS A 122 -2.22 -0.22 16.33
C LYS A 122 -1.35 0.66 17.23
N VAL A 123 -0.36 1.35 16.65
CA VAL A 123 0.53 2.26 17.38
C VAL A 123 -0.26 3.41 18.04
N HIS A 124 -1.30 3.90 17.38
CA HIS A 124 -2.17 4.96 17.91
C HIS A 124 -3.30 4.44 18.80
N GLY A 125 -3.33 3.14 19.11
CA GLY A 125 -4.31 2.53 20.02
C GLY A 125 -5.72 2.36 19.42
N HIS A 126 -5.90 2.58 18.12
CA HIS A 126 -7.18 2.40 17.42
C HIS A 126 -7.50 0.93 17.08
N ARG A 127 -6.51 0.04 17.21
CA ARG A 127 -6.65 -1.40 17.00
C ARG A 127 -5.83 -2.18 18.02
N GLN A 128 -6.29 -3.40 18.33
CA GLN A 128 -5.58 -4.36 19.18
C GLN A 128 -5.32 -5.69 18.44
N GLY A 129 -4.42 -6.49 19.01
CA GLY A 129 -4.07 -7.82 18.50
C GLY A 129 -3.00 -7.82 17.41
N ASP A 130 -2.89 -8.95 16.72
CA ASP A 130 -1.98 -9.10 15.59
C ASP A 130 -2.53 -8.48 14.30
N ASN A 131 -1.60 -8.08 13.43
CA ASN A 131 -1.94 -7.48 12.15
C ASN A 131 -2.37 -8.58 11.16
N PRO A 132 -3.63 -8.58 10.67
CA PRO A 132 -4.13 -9.61 9.77
C PRO A 132 -3.48 -9.58 8.38
N ALA A 133 -2.81 -8.48 8.03
CA ALA A 133 -2.05 -8.34 6.79
C ALA A 133 -0.57 -8.71 6.92
N ARG A 134 -0.13 -9.15 8.12
CA ARG A 134 1.25 -9.60 8.34
C ARG A 134 1.60 -10.74 7.39
N TRP A 135 2.76 -10.65 6.75
CA TRP A 135 3.20 -11.73 5.87
C TRP A 135 3.78 -12.92 6.64
N ARG A 136 4.89 -12.70 7.36
CA ARG A 136 5.65 -13.77 8.02
C ARG A 136 4.88 -14.33 9.21
N GLY A 137 4.65 -15.63 9.21
CA GLY A 137 3.93 -16.33 10.28
C GLY A 137 2.42 -16.13 10.27
N HIS A 138 1.85 -15.62 9.17
CA HIS A 138 0.42 -15.40 9.03
C HIS A 138 -0.06 -15.64 7.60
N LEU A 139 0.00 -14.64 6.71
CA LEU A 139 -0.48 -14.79 5.33
C LEU A 139 0.36 -15.78 4.49
N ASP A 140 1.61 -16.04 4.86
CA ASP A 140 2.45 -17.06 4.22
C ASP A 140 1.96 -18.51 4.43
N ASN A 141 1.08 -18.74 5.41
CA ASN A 141 0.38 -20.01 5.60
C ASN A 141 -0.91 -20.12 4.76
N LEU A 142 -1.42 -19.00 4.25
CA LEU A 142 -2.70 -18.93 3.52
C LEU A 142 -2.53 -18.70 2.02
N LEU A 143 -1.43 -18.05 1.63
CA LEU A 143 -1.13 -17.71 0.25
C LEU A 143 0.24 -18.26 -0.14
N PRO A 144 0.36 -18.85 -1.34
CA PRO A 144 1.66 -19.21 -1.88
C PRO A 144 2.55 -17.97 -1.99
N ARG A 145 3.85 -18.14 -1.70
CA ARG A 145 4.84 -17.05 -1.85
C ARG A 145 4.74 -16.42 -3.24
N PRO A 146 4.71 -15.08 -3.36
CA PRO A 146 4.60 -14.38 -4.64
C PRO A 146 5.54 -14.92 -5.72
N SER A 147 6.80 -15.19 -5.36
CA SER A 147 7.83 -15.73 -6.26
C SER A 147 7.53 -17.12 -6.83
N LYS A 148 6.69 -17.91 -6.17
CA LYS A 148 6.20 -19.20 -6.67
C LYS A 148 4.98 -19.07 -7.56
N VAL A 149 4.16 -18.04 -7.35
CA VAL A 149 2.94 -17.78 -8.14
C VAL A 149 3.28 -17.22 -9.50
N ARG A 150 4.14 -16.22 -9.54
CA ARG A 150 4.61 -15.61 -10.77
C ARG A 150 6.12 -15.60 -10.78
N LYS A 151 6.72 -16.34 -11.72
CA LYS A 151 8.15 -16.23 -11.98
C LYS A 151 8.43 -14.79 -12.46
N PRO A 152 9.48 -14.13 -11.95
CA PRO A 152 9.90 -12.84 -12.46
C PRO A 152 10.07 -12.92 -13.98
N GLN A 153 9.27 -12.14 -14.70
CA GLN A 153 9.46 -11.97 -16.13
C GLN A 153 10.36 -10.77 -16.32
N HIS A 154 11.62 -11.03 -16.68
CA HIS A 154 12.55 -9.98 -17.01
C HIS A 154 12.17 -9.35 -18.35
N HIS A 155 12.33 -8.04 -18.47
CA HIS A 155 12.25 -7.39 -19.77
C HIS A 155 13.39 -7.90 -20.65
N ALA A 156 13.08 -8.27 -21.90
CA ALA A 156 14.11 -8.68 -22.85
C ALA A 156 15.07 -7.51 -23.09
N ALA A 157 16.35 -7.73 -22.80
CA ALA A 157 17.39 -6.77 -23.12
C ALA A 157 17.77 -6.90 -24.61
N MET A 158 17.97 -5.77 -25.27
CA MET A 158 18.51 -5.75 -26.62
C MET A 158 19.96 -6.26 -26.59
N PRO A 159 20.36 -7.21 -27.46
CA PRO A 159 21.75 -7.57 -27.63
C PRO A 159 22.59 -6.35 -28.01
N TYR A 160 23.76 -6.19 -27.41
CA TYR A 160 24.64 -5.03 -27.66
C TYR A 160 24.98 -4.88 -29.15
N GLY A 161 25.17 -6.00 -29.87
CA GLY A 161 25.45 -6.01 -31.31
C GLY A 161 24.33 -5.42 -32.17
N ASP A 162 23.08 -5.39 -31.68
CA ASP A 162 21.94 -4.83 -32.39
C ASP A 162 21.78 -3.32 -32.16
N ALA A 163 22.42 -2.77 -31.13
CA ALA A 163 22.30 -1.36 -30.76
C ALA A 163 22.69 -0.38 -31.89
N PRO A 164 23.77 -0.59 -32.68
CA PRO A 164 24.09 0.30 -33.79
C PRO A 164 23.00 0.37 -34.86
N ALA A 165 22.44 -0.79 -35.24
CA ALA A 165 21.35 -0.86 -36.21
C ALA A 165 20.07 -0.21 -35.67
N PHE A 166 19.77 -0.42 -34.39
CA PHE A 166 18.67 0.27 -33.72
C PHE A 166 18.85 1.79 -33.70
N MET A 167 20.05 2.29 -33.38
CA MET A 167 20.36 3.72 -33.39
C MET A 167 20.21 4.34 -34.78
N ALA A 168 20.53 3.60 -35.85
CA ALA A 168 20.30 4.03 -37.23
C ALA A 168 18.80 4.17 -37.54
N ARG A 169 18.01 3.12 -37.26
CA ARG A 169 16.55 3.16 -37.43
C ARG A 169 15.89 4.23 -36.57
N LEU A 170 16.42 4.46 -35.37
CA LEU A 170 15.89 5.50 -34.50
C LEU A 170 16.03 6.86 -35.16
N ARG A 171 17.18 7.18 -35.79
CA ARG A 171 17.44 8.47 -36.48
C ARG A 171 16.42 8.82 -37.56
N GLU A 172 15.83 7.83 -38.22
CA GLU A 172 14.85 8.02 -39.29
C GLU A 172 13.49 8.52 -38.78
N ARG A 173 13.22 8.42 -37.47
CA ARG A 173 11.97 8.91 -36.88
C ARG A 173 12.02 10.42 -36.68
N ASP A 174 10.97 11.11 -37.10
CA ASP A 174 10.77 12.52 -36.79
C ASP A 174 9.97 12.68 -35.48
N ALA A 175 10.66 12.52 -34.35
CA ALA A 175 10.08 12.70 -33.03
C ALA A 175 11.11 13.22 -32.03
N ARG A 176 10.70 14.15 -31.16
CA ARG A 176 11.53 14.65 -30.05
C ARG A 176 11.97 13.53 -29.11
N SER A 177 11.08 12.57 -28.84
CA SER A 177 11.37 11.39 -28.01
C SER A 177 12.50 10.53 -28.55
N ARG A 178 12.77 10.55 -29.87
CA ARG A 178 13.93 9.84 -30.42
C ARG A 178 15.23 10.42 -29.88
N ARG A 179 15.36 11.76 -29.82
CA ARG A 179 16.61 12.41 -29.40
C ARG A 179 16.88 12.13 -27.93
N ALA A 180 15.83 12.17 -27.10
CA ALA A 180 15.90 11.77 -25.71
C ALA A 180 16.36 10.31 -25.58
N LEU A 181 15.74 9.37 -26.29
CA LEU A 181 16.15 7.96 -26.23
C LEU A 181 17.59 7.72 -26.73
N GLN A 182 18.01 8.41 -27.79
CA GLN A 182 19.40 8.35 -28.25
C GLN A 182 20.37 8.86 -27.19
N PHE A 183 20.02 9.96 -26.54
CA PHE A 183 20.83 10.52 -25.47
C PHE A 183 20.91 9.56 -24.28
N THR A 184 19.78 8.99 -23.84
CA THR A 184 19.71 7.91 -22.85
C THR A 184 20.63 6.73 -23.20
N ILE A 185 20.64 6.28 -24.46
CA ILE A 185 21.49 5.16 -24.89
C ILE A 185 22.98 5.53 -24.83
N LEU A 186 23.33 6.76 -25.21
CA LEU A 186 24.72 7.22 -25.26
C LEU A 186 25.31 7.54 -23.89
N THR A 187 24.47 7.98 -22.93
CA THR A 187 24.92 8.37 -21.59
C THR A 187 24.61 7.34 -20.51
N ALA A 188 23.73 6.37 -20.80
CA ALA A 188 23.18 5.42 -19.83
C ALA A 188 22.47 6.10 -18.63
N ALA A 189 22.08 7.37 -18.77
CA ALA A 189 21.33 8.11 -17.77
C ALA A 189 19.88 7.61 -17.67
N ARG A 190 19.22 7.86 -16.54
CA ARG A 190 17.82 7.49 -16.34
C ARG A 190 16.90 8.37 -17.20
N THR A 191 15.71 7.85 -17.51
CA THR A 191 14.72 8.58 -18.32
C THR A 191 14.42 9.96 -17.77
N GLU A 192 14.21 10.09 -16.46
CA GLU A 192 13.87 11.37 -15.81
C GLU A 192 15.02 12.39 -15.88
N GLU A 193 16.26 11.93 -15.71
CA GLU A 193 17.47 12.76 -15.84
C GLU A 193 17.56 13.35 -17.25
N VAL A 194 17.31 12.53 -18.28
CA VAL A 194 17.36 12.93 -19.69
C VAL A 194 16.19 13.82 -20.08
N THR A 195 14.96 13.46 -19.72
CA THR A 195 13.78 14.23 -20.14
C THR A 195 13.62 15.54 -19.36
N GLY A 196 14.21 15.61 -18.16
CA GLY A 196 14.18 16.79 -17.30
C GLY A 196 15.35 17.75 -17.49
N SER A 197 16.37 17.40 -18.28
CA SER A 197 17.59 18.21 -18.45
C SER A 197 17.31 19.59 -19.03
N SER A 198 17.95 20.63 -18.49
CA SER A 198 17.97 21.99 -19.05
C SER A 198 19.28 22.28 -19.78
N TRP A 199 19.29 23.33 -20.62
CA TRP A 199 20.48 23.73 -21.36
C TRP A 199 21.63 24.20 -20.47
N ASP A 200 21.33 24.75 -19.28
CA ASP A 200 22.34 25.27 -18.34
C ASP A 200 23.20 24.16 -17.70
N GLU A 201 22.80 22.90 -17.85
CA GLU A 201 23.55 21.74 -17.36
C GLU A 201 24.65 21.28 -18.32
N PHE A 202 24.66 21.82 -19.55
CA PHE A 202 25.56 21.40 -20.61
C PHE A 202 26.65 22.45 -20.84
N ASP A 203 27.87 22.11 -20.45
CA ASP A 203 29.05 22.77 -20.96
C ASP A 203 29.48 22.07 -22.26
N LEU A 204 28.99 22.57 -23.39
CA LEU A 204 29.29 22.01 -24.70
C LEU A 204 30.74 22.23 -25.13
N ALA A 205 31.45 23.21 -24.54
CA ALA A 205 32.86 23.44 -24.82
C ALA A 205 33.73 22.40 -24.09
N ALA A 206 33.39 22.08 -22.85
CA ALA A 206 34.05 21.04 -22.07
C ALA A 206 33.54 19.62 -22.38
N GLY A 207 32.39 19.48 -23.06
CA GLY A 207 31.75 18.19 -23.32
C GLY A 207 31.16 17.56 -22.05
N ILE A 208 30.75 18.38 -21.09
CA ILE A 208 30.27 17.94 -19.78
C ILE A 208 28.77 18.18 -19.68
N TRP A 209 28.06 17.15 -19.20
CA TRP A 209 26.68 17.26 -18.75
C TRP A 209 26.63 17.03 -17.23
N SER A 210 26.22 18.04 -16.47
CA SER A 210 26.15 17.99 -15.01
C SER A 210 24.70 17.74 -14.55
N ILE A 211 24.44 16.58 -13.97
CA ILE A 211 23.10 16.19 -13.52
C ILE A 211 22.89 16.64 -12.06
N PRO A 212 21.89 17.49 -11.77
CA PRO A 212 21.57 17.92 -10.41
C PRO A 212 21.16 16.74 -9.52
N ALA A 213 21.56 16.78 -8.24
CA ALA A 213 21.29 15.70 -7.29
C ALA A 213 19.80 15.49 -7.03
N GLU A 214 18.98 16.52 -7.20
CA GLU A 214 17.54 16.49 -7.01
C GLU A 214 16.84 15.57 -8.04
N ARG A 215 17.48 15.29 -9.19
CA ARG A 215 16.96 14.35 -10.21
C ARG A 215 17.56 12.94 -10.14
N MET A 216 18.40 12.64 -9.14
CA MET A 216 19.00 11.31 -8.91
C MET A 216 18.35 10.50 -7.77
#